data_AF-A0A023C104-F1
#
_entry.id   AF-A0A023C104-F1
#
_cell.length_a   1.000
_cell.length_b   1.000
_cell.length_c   1.000
_cell.angle_alpha   90.00
_cell.angle_beta   90.00
_cell.angle_gamma   90.00
#
_symmetry.space_group_name_H-M   'P 1'
#
loop_
_entity.id
_entity.type
_entity.pdbx_description
1 polymer ?
#
loop_
_entity_poly.entity_id
_entity_poly.type
_entity_poly.pdbx_seq_one_letter_code
_entity_poly.pdbx_strand_id
1 'polypeptide(L)'
;MILLLCSCNKKTEKQKPEQNSESIIIESKSELKTESELDTDYSLFAELFAKEVLKENIRTQEFDVTKLEKPNHLLIFKSDGLEKIVAYSSKNYPQKSEPNYYEHFILFVATFDNQKNAKNTFDRIKSDSKYGLMEWNGLEKELSERVRSLNVGAKSGGMITQIGKQVFSLVETCRETPIGGTWKDYENKFIGFITKNEEEIEVLNSHCGMDRYKIEKIKASR
;
A
#
# COMPACT_ATOMS: atom_id res chain seq x y z
N MET A 1 52.53 2.47 -42.23
CA MET A 1 51.95 1.52 -43.21
C MET A 1 50.58 1.12 -42.69
N ILE A 2 49.53 1.73 -43.24
CA ILE A 2 48.14 1.36 -42.98
C ILE A 2 47.71 0.46 -44.12
N LEU A 3 47.13 -0.71 -43.81
CA LEU A 3 46.08 -1.31 -44.62
C LEU A 3 45.32 -2.38 -43.81
N LEU A 4 44.08 -2.02 -43.45
CA LEU A 4 42.98 -2.94 -43.20
C LEU A 4 42.65 -3.69 -44.49
N LEU A 5 42.33 -4.98 -44.39
CA LEU A 5 41.44 -5.67 -45.34
C LEU A 5 40.53 -6.65 -44.61
N CYS A 6 39.23 -6.34 -44.63
CA CYS A 6 38.12 -7.25 -44.35
C CYS A 6 38.00 -8.31 -45.46
N SER A 7 37.42 -9.48 -45.14
CA SER A 7 36.71 -10.30 -46.12
C SER A 7 35.66 -11.20 -45.47
N CYS A 8 34.45 -11.16 -46.03
CA CYS A 8 33.23 -11.84 -45.61
C CYS A 8 33.06 -13.24 -46.23
N ASN A 9 32.41 -14.12 -45.45
CA ASN A 9 31.46 -15.20 -45.79
C ASN A 9 31.47 -15.90 -47.17
N LYS A 10 31.40 -17.24 -47.11
CA LYS A 10 30.67 -18.07 -48.07
C LYS A 10 29.74 -19.07 -47.35
N LYS A 11 28.46 -19.04 -47.74
CA LYS A 11 27.40 -20.01 -47.43
C LYS A 11 27.55 -21.25 -48.32
N THR A 12 27.19 -22.42 -47.79
CA THR A 12 26.45 -23.45 -48.57
C THR A 12 25.53 -24.27 -47.66
N GLU A 13 24.32 -24.49 -48.18
CA GLU A 13 23.17 -25.32 -47.74
C GLU A 13 23.54 -26.81 -47.44
N LYS A 14 22.77 -27.72 -46.83
CA LYS A 14 21.31 -27.98 -46.69
C LYS A 14 21.20 -29.23 -45.78
N GLN A 15 20.17 -29.35 -44.93
CA GLN A 15 19.32 -30.56 -44.71
C GLN A 15 18.47 -30.43 -43.43
N LYS A 16 17.15 -30.45 -43.60
CA LYS A 16 16.17 -30.93 -42.61
C LYS A 16 15.95 -32.44 -42.88
N PRO A 17 15.66 -33.24 -41.84
CA PRO A 17 14.26 -33.65 -41.66
C PRO A 17 13.78 -33.58 -40.20
N GLU A 18 12.45 -33.43 -40.07
CA GLU A 18 11.68 -33.49 -38.83
C GLU A 18 11.55 -34.91 -38.30
N GLN A 19 11.63 -35.12 -36.98
CA GLN A 19 10.67 -35.94 -36.25
C GLN A 19 10.78 -35.78 -34.72
N ASN A 20 9.61 -35.70 -34.11
CA ASN A 20 9.32 -35.57 -32.68
C ASN A 20 10.04 -36.60 -31.80
N SER A 21 10.52 -36.16 -30.65
CA SER A 21 10.43 -36.93 -29.40
C SER A 21 10.47 -35.99 -28.20
N GLU A 22 9.48 -36.15 -27.33
CA GLU A 22 9.33 -35.49 -26.04
C GLU A 22 10.42 -35.92 -25.05
N SER A 23 10.45 -35.19 -23.92
CA SER A 23 11.21 -35.41 -22.67
C SER A 23 12.55 -34.64 -22.65
N ILE A 24 12.95 -33.89 -21.60
CA ILE A 24 12.62 -33.92 -20.18
C ILE A 24 12.71 -32.48 -19.62
N ILE A 25 11.76 -32.16 -18.75
CA ILE A 25 11.66 -30.96 -17.91
C ILE A 25 12.88 -30.83 -17.00
N ILE A 26 13.56 -29.69 -17.02
CA ILE A 26 14.19 -29.11 -15.82
C ILE A 26 13.77 -27.64 -15.76
N GLU A 27 12.61 -27.38 -15.17
CA GLU A 27 12.25 -26.08 -14.63
C GLU A 27 13.20 -25.79 -13.45
N SER A 28 14.28 -25.04 -13.68
CA SER A 28 14.95 -24.34 -12.57
C SER A 28 14.20 -23.02 -12.31
N LYS A 29 12.95 -23.13 -11.85
CA LYS A 29 12.29 -22.06 -11.07
C LYS A 29 12.98 -22.00 -9.71
N SER A 30 14.18 -21.44 -9.68
CA SER A 30 14.57 -20.64 -8.52
C SER A 30 14.52 -19.20 -8.98
N GLU A 31 13.32 -18.63 -8.96
CA GLU A 31 13.16 -17.20 -8.80
C GLU A 31 14.05 -16.81 -7.62
N LEU A 32 15.17 -16.16 -7.93
CA LEU A 32 15.88 -15.29 -7.00
C LEU A 32 14.85 -14.25 -6.54
N LYS A 33 14.06 -14.60 -5.53
CA LYS A 33 13.38 -13.62 -4.71
C LYS A 33 14.49 -12.88 -3.99
N THR A 34 14.77 -11.71 -4.54
CA THR A 34 15.61 -10.63 -4.05
C THR A 34 15.57 -10.58 -2.52
N GLU A 35 16.66 -11.02 -1.88
CA GLU A 35 16.93 -10.74 -0.46
C GLU A 35 16.91 -9.23 -0.15
N SER A 36 16.94 -8.36 -1.17
CA SER A 36 17.01 -6.90 -1.02
C SER A 36 15.67 -6.20 -0.77
N GLU A 37 14.52 -6.86 -0.86
CA GLU A 37 13.22 -6.22 -0.57
C GLU A 37 12.82 -6.31 0.91
N LEU A 38 13.47 -7.20 1.68
CA LEU A 38 13.09 -7.52 3.06
C LEU A 38 13.26 -6.34 4.04
N ASP A 39 14.06 -5.33 3.71
CA ASP A 39 14.29 -4.15 4.58
C ASP A 39 14.19 -2.81 3.84
N THR A 40 13.52 -2.77 2.68
CA THR A 40 13.24 -1.49 2.03
C THR A 40 12.25 -0.69 2.89
N ASP A 41 12.66 0.49 3.36
CA ASP A 41 11.77 1.41 4.07
C ASP A 41 10.93 2.20 3.07
N TYR A 42 9.68 1.77 2.88
CA TYR A 42 8.74 2.43 1.98
C TYR A 42 8.16 3.74 2.54
N SER A 43 8.54 4.16 3.75
CA SER A 43 8.09 5.44 4.34
C SER A 43 8.52 6.66 3.52
N LEU A 44 9.66 6.58 2.83
CA LEU A 44 10.12 7.65 1.92
C LEU A 44 9.14 7.84 0.75
N PHE A 45 8.61 6.76 0.18
CA PHE A 45 7.64 6.84 -0.92
C PHE A 45 6.31 7.43 -0.47
N ALA A 46 5.86 7.13 0.76
CA ALA A 46 4.71 7.78 1.37
C ALA A 46 4.93 9.29 1.56
N GLU A 47 6.13 9.71 1.98
CA GLU A 47 6.47 11.12 2.10
C GLU A 47 6.49 11.83 0.74
N LEU A 48 7.04 11.19 -0.30
CA LEU A 48 7.04 11.72 -1.66
C LEU A 48 5.63 11.90 -2.21
N PHE A 49 4.76 10.90 -2.03
CA PHE A 49 3.33 11.01 -2.34
C PHE A 49 2.69 12.21 -1.62
N ALA A 50 2.89 12.31 -0.30
CA ALA A 50 2.32 13.38 0.49
C ALA A 50 2.82 14.76 0.06
N LYS A 51 4.10 14.90 -0.30
CA LYS A 51 4.70 16.14 -0.84
C LYS A 51 4.14 16.48 -2.21
N GLU A 52 3.92 15.51 -3.09
CA GLU A 52 3.34 15.77 -4.41
C GLU A 52 1.90 16.27 -4.28
N VAL A 53 1.11 15.64 -3.40
CA VAL A 53 -0.28 16.03 -3.14
C VAL A 53 -0.34 17.39 -2.46
N LEU A 54 0.29 17.54 -1.28
CA LEU A 54 0.12 18.67 -0.37
C LEU A 54 1.06 19.84 -0.62
N LYS A 55 2.12 19.64 -1.41
CA LYS A 55 3.16 20.62 -1.72
C LYS A 55 3.72 21.26 -0.44
N GLU A 56 3.88 22.58 -0.41
CA GLU A 56 4.37 23.34 0.75
C GLU A 56 3.45 23.26 1.98
N ASN A 57 2.19 22.87 1.78
CA ASN A 57 1.19 22.75 2.84
C ASN A 57 1.25 21.40 3.56
N ILE A 58 2.25 20.56 3.33
CA ILE A 58 2.38 19.30 4.08
C ILE A 58 2.61 19.54 5.58
N ARG A 59 1.87 18.81 6.41
CA ARG A 59 2.07 18.63 7.85
C ARG A 59 2.30 17.14 8.11
N THR A 60 3.39 16.81 8.76
CA THR A 60 3.73 15.46 9.21
C THR A 60 3.49 15.37 10.71
N GLN A 61 2.84 14.30 11.15
CA GLN A 61 2.59 14.01 12.56
C GLN A 61 3.07 12.61 12.87
N GLU A 62 3.86 12.49 13.93
CA GLU A 62 4.28 11.21 14.48
C GLU A 62 3.48 10.95 15.76
N PHE A 63 2.99 9.72 15.92
CA PHE A 63 2.19 9.34 17.08
C PHE A 63 2.99 8.46 18.03
N ASP A 64 2.82 8.70 19.33
CA ASP A 64 3.32 7.82 20.38
C ASP A 64 2.56 6.49 20.34
N VAL A 65 3.25 5.42 19.93
CA VAL A 65 2.67 4.07 19.79
C VAL A 65 2.21 3.48 21.12
N THR A 66 2.65 4.04 22.25
CA THR A 66 2.18 3.64 23.59
C THR A 66 0.87 4.33 23.99
N LYS A 67 0.48 5.40 23.27
CA LYS A 67 -0.69 6.27 23.58
C LYS A 67 -1.51 6.57 22.32
N LEU A 68 -2.04 5.52 21.70
CA LEU A 68 -2.90 5.61 20.51
C LEU A 68 -4.35 6.02 20.88
N GLU A 69 -4.52 7.24 21.39
CA GLU A 69 -5.83 7.74 21.84
C GLU A 69 -6.62 8.41 20.71
N LYS A 70 -5.97 9.21 19.85
CA LYS A 70 -6.61 9.93 18.73
C LYS A 70 -5.68 10.09 17.51
N PRO A 71 -6.23 10.00 16.28
CA PRO A 71 -7.59 9.57 15.96
C PRO A 71 -7.81 8.09 16.30
N ASN A 72 -9.06 7.69 16.60
CA ASN A 72 -9.39 6.28 16.93
C ASN A 72 -8.90 5.29 15.86
N HIS A 73 -8.80 5.74 14.59
CA HIS A 73 -8.27 4.95 13.48
C HIS A 73 -6.90 4.34 13.76
N LEU A 74 -6.06 4.97 14.58
CA LEU A 74 -4.73 4.43 14.92
C LEU A 74 -4.78 3.03 15.54
N LEU A 75 -5.89 2.69 16.19
CA LEU A 75 -6.06 1.39 16.87
C LEU A 75 -6.05 0.20 15.90
N ILE A 76 -6.32 0.41 14.60
CA ILE A 76 -6.24 -0.69 13.62
C ILE A 76 -4.81 -1.23 13.47
N PHE A 77 -3.82 -0.39 13.74
CA PHE A 77 -2.40 -0.72 13.64
C PHE A 77 -1.83 -1.30 14.93
N LYS A 78 -2.57 -1.25 16.04
CA LYS A 78 -2.09 -1.71 17.35
C LYS A 78 -1.89 -3.23 17.35
N SER A 79 -0.65 -3.67 17.33
CA SER A 79 -0.22 -5.07 17.33
C SER A 79 1.26 -5.18 17.72
N ASP A 80 1.71 -6.40 17.95
CA ASP A 80 3.11 -6.69 18.26
C ASP A 80 4.04 -6.21 17.14
N GLY A 81 5.18 -5.64 17.53
CA GLY A 81 6.18 -5.14 16.60
C GLY A 81 5.86 -3.79 15.98
N LEU A 82 4.77 -3.10 16.35
CA LEU A 82 4.53 -1.73 15.91
C LEU A 82 5.60 -0.78 16.49
N GLU A 83 6.41 -0.17 15.63
CA GLU A 83 7.48 0.74 16.03
C GLU A 83 7.07 2.21 15.91
N LYS A 84 6.37 2.54 14.82
CA LYS A 84 6.11 3.93 14.45
C LYS A 84 4.78 4.09 13.73
N ILE A 85 4.07 5.18 14.00
CA ILE A 85 3.01 5.66 13.12
C ILE A 85 3.29 7.10 12.72
N VAL A 86 3.35 7.35 11.41
CA VAL A 86 3.41 8.68 10.82
C VAL A 86 2.15 8.93 10.03
N ALA A 87 1.58 10.13 10.13
CA ALA A 87 0.49 10.56 9.28
C ALA A 87 0.79 11.90 8.60
N TYR A 88 0.19 12.07 7.43
CA TYR A 88 0.34 13.26 6.61
C TYR A 88 -1.00 13.97 6.48
N SER A 89 -1.00 15.29 6.63
CA SER A 89 -2.19 16.16 6.57
C SER A 89 -1.82 17.51 5.98
N SER A 90 -2.82 18.33 5.64
CA SER A 90 -2.58 19.70 5.20
C SER A 90 -2.39 20.64 6.40
N LYS A 91 -1.41 21.55 6.36
CA LYS A 91 -1.27 22.65 7.32
C LYS A 91 -2.52 23.54 7.38
N ASN A 92 -3.29 23.57 6.29
CA ASN A 92 -4.49 24.38 6.16
C ASN A 92 -5.75 23.67 6.70
N TYR A 93 -5.65 22.40 7.10
CA TYR A 93 -6.79 21.61 7.56
C TYR A 93 -6.44 20.61 8.68
N PRO A 94 -7.16 20.61 9.82
CA PRO A 94 -8.28 21.48 10.14
C PRO A 94 -7.83 22.91 10.45
N GLN A 95 -8.70 23.88 10.19
CA GLN A 95 -8.43 25.27 10.57
C GLN A 95 -8.46 25.39 12.10
N LYS A 96 -7.40 25.97 12.68
CA LYS A 96 -7.33 26.38 14.10
C LYS A 96 -7.28 25.26 15.14
N SER A 97 -7.04 24.00 14.76
CA SER A 97 -6.88 22.90 15.71
C SER A 97 -5.85 21.87 15.25
N GLU A 98 -5.40 21.03 16.18
CA GLU A 98 -4.58 19.88 15.86
C GLU A 98 -5.43 18.79 15.19
N PRO A 99 -4.87 18.08 14.18
CA PRO A 99 -5.56 16.98 13.52
C PRO A 99 -5.86 15.84 14.50
N ASN A 100 -7.13 15.63 14.82
CA ASN A 100 -7.56 14.60 15.78
C ASN A 100 -8.60 13.61 15.22
N TYR A 101 -8.98 13.78 13.95
CA TYR A 101 -9.98 12.96 13.26
C TYR A 101 -9.38 12.33 12.01
N TYR A 102 -9.88 11.17 11.61
CA TYR A 102 -9.40 10.42 10.45
C TYR A 102 -9.40 11.28 9.18
N GLU A 103 -10.51 12.01 8.95
CA GLU A 103 -10.69 12.86 7.78
C GLU A 103 -9.73 14.06 7.71
N HIS A 104 -8.96 14.34 8.76
CA HIS A 104 -7.95 15.40 8.76
C HIS A 104 -6.66 15.01 8.05
N PHE A 105 -6.45 13.72 7.81
CA PHE A 105 -5.25 13.19 7.20
C PHE A 105 -5.50 12.76 5.76
N ILE A 106 -4.43 12.59 4.99
CA ILE A 106 -4.47 11.99 3.65
C ILE A 106 -3.88 10.58 3.64
N LEU A 107 -2.99 10.26 4.59
CA LEU A 107 -2.27 9.00 4.63
C LEU A 107 -1.77 8.74 6.05
N PHE A 108 -1.95 7.51 6.51
CA PHE A 108 -1.26 6.94 7.68
C PHE A 108 -0.26 5.87 7.23
N VAL A 109 0.88 5.82 7.90
CA VAL A 109 1.95 4.84 7.68
C VAL A 109 2.31 4.24 9.03
N ALA A 110 1.96 2.97 9.24
CA ALA A 110 2.40 2.19 10.39
C ALA A 110 3.62 1.36 9.99
N THR A 111 4.73 1.53 10.70
CA THR A 111 5.98 0.79 10.50
C THR A 111 6.14 -0.24 11.60
N PHE A 112 6.46 -1.46 11.20
CA PHE A 112 6.71 -2.59 12.08
C PHE A 112 8.19 -2.95 12.07
N ASP A 113 8.63 -3.61 13.13
CA ASP A 113 9.98 -4.16 13.31
C ASP A 113 10.38 -5.14 12.19
N ASN A 114 9.40 -5.84 11.60
CA ASN A 114 9.61 -6.76 10.50
C ASN A 114 8.37 -6.93 9.61
N GLN A 115 8.60 -7.44 8.40
CA GLN A 115 7.55 -7.71 7.42
C GLN A 115 6.50 -8.72 7.92
N LYS A 116 6.87 -9.68 8.76
CA LYS A 116 5.92 -10.68 9.28
C LYS A 116 4.88 -10.00 10.18
N ASN A 117 5.29 -9.08 11.05
CA ASN A 117 4.38 -8.34 11.92
C ASN A 117 3.51 -7.34 11.12
N ALA A 118 4.07 -6.67 10.11
CA ALA A 118 3.29 -5.86 9.17
C ALA A 118 2.22 -6.70 8.45
N LYS A 119 2.62 -7.85 7.91
CA LYS A 119 1.71 -8.77 7.21
C LYS A 119 0.62 -9.31 8.13
N ASN A 120 0.97 -9.79 9.32
CA ASN A 120 -0.01 -10.27 10.31
C ASN A 120 -1.02 -9.19 10.67
N THR A 121 -0.56 -7.95 10.80
CA THR A 121 -1.42 -6.80 11.08
C THR A 121 -2.37 -6.53 9.92
N PHE A 122 -1.87 -6.52 8.69
CA PHE A 122 -2.70 -6.37 7.49
C PHE A 122 -3.73 -7.48 7.35
N ASP A 123 -3.33 -8.75 7.53
CA ASP A 123 -4.23 -9.90 7.50
C ASP A 123 -5.32 -9.81 8.58
N ARG A 124 -4.98 -9.30 9.77
CA ARG A 124 -5.96 -9.02 10.83
C ARG A 124 -6.93 -7.91 10.40
N ILE A 125 -6.45 -6.79 9.88
CA ILE A 125 -7.29 -5.69 9.39
C ILE A 125 -8.25 -6.22 8.31
N LYS A 126 -7.75 -7.06 7.39
CA LYS A 126 -8.54 -7.75 6.37
C LYS A 126 -9.60 -8.69 6.93
N SER A 127 -9.31 -9.36 8.04
CA SER A 127 -10.31 -10.17 8.74
C SER A 127 -11.36 -9.30 9.43
N ASP A 128 -10.92 -8.23 10.10
CA ASP A 128 -11.79 -7.28 10.78
C ASP A 128 -12.69 -6.53 9.77
N SER A 129 -12.22 -6.30 8.54
CA SER A 129 -12.96 -5.63 7.46
C SER A 129 -14.15 -6.41 6.92
N LYS A 130 -14.34 -7.67 7.35
CA LYS A 130 -15.53 -8.46 7.04
C LYS A 130 -16.76 -7.95 7.79
N TYR A 131 -16.56 -7.23 8.89
CA TYR A 131 -17.61 -6.67 9.72
C TYR A 131 -17.85 -5.19 9.38
N GLY A 132 -19.12 -4.83 9.21
CA GLY A 132 -19.56 -3.45 9.01
C GLY A 132 -19.95 -2.73 10.31
N LEU A 133 -20.30 -1.44 10.17
CA LEU A 133 -20.72 -0.55 11.27
C LEU A 133 -21.93 -1.00 12.07
N MET A 134 -22.77 -1.90 11.57
CA MET A 134 -23.94 -2.38 12.30
C MET A 134 -23.70 -3.72 13.02
N GLU A 135 -22.57 -4.38 12.73
CA GLU A 135 -22.29 -5.74 13.18
C GLU A 135 -21.43 -5.78 14.47
N TRP A 136 -20.81 -4.67 14.87
CA TRP A 136 -19.86 -4.63 16.00
C TRP A 136 -20.48 -4.82 17.39
N ASN A 137 -21.77 -4.55 17.57
CA ASN A 137 -22.46 -4.66 18.86
C ASN A 137 -22.53 -6.10 19.40
N GLY A 138 -22.39 -7.10 18.52
CA GLY A 138 -22.38 -8.53 18.89
C GLY A 138 -20.99 -9.15 18.97
N LEU A 139 -19.92 -8.36 18.76
CA LEU A 139 -18.55 -8.86 18.74
C LEU A 139 -17.92 -8.82 20.14
N GLU A 140 -16.93 -9.68 20.35
CA GLU A 140 -16.04 -9.61 21.50
C GLU A 140 -15.38 -8.22 21.58
N LYS A 141 -15.11 -7.73 22.80
CA LYS A 141 -14.76 -6.33 23.06
C LYS A 141 -13.58 -5.84 22.22
N GLU A 142 -12.48 -6.59 22.16
CA GLU A 142 -11.29 -6.16 21.42
C GLU A 142 -11.54 -6.14 19.91
N LEU A 143 -12.22 -7.16 19.36
CA LEU A 143 -12.63 -7.16 17.97
C LEU A 143 -13.58 -5.99 17.66
N SER A 144 -14.53 -5.73 18.55
CA SER A 144 -15.50 -4.63 18.44
C SER A 144 -14.78 -3.27 18.36
N GLU A 145 -13.81 -3.02 19.24
CA GLU A 145 -13.00 -1.80 19.23
C GLU A 145 -12.22 -1.63 17.92
N ARG A 146 -11.62 -2.70 17.38
CA ARG A 146 -10.92 -2.66 16.10
C ARG A 146 -11.85 -2.42 14.92
N VAL A 147 -13.00 -3.10 14.86
CA VAL A 147 -14.01 -2.90 13.81
C VAL A 147 -14.54 -1.47 13.82
N ARG A 148 -14.77 -0.88 15.00
CA ARG A 148 -15.16 0.53 15.12
C ARG A 148 -14.07 1.50 14.68
N SER A 149 -12.81 1.15 14.93
CA SER A 149 -11.66 1.97 14.55
C SER A 149 -11.37 1.91 13.06
N LEU A 150 -11.66 0.77 12.43
CA LEU A 150 -11.60 0.58 10.99
C LEU A 150 -12.71 1.35 10.27
N ASN A 151 -13.93 1.31 10.81
CA ASN A 151 -15.08 2.00 10.24
C ASN A 151 -15.29 3.38 10.89
N VAL A 152 -14.49 4.38 10.50
CA VAL A 152 -14.56 5.74 11.06
C VAL A 152 -15.77 6.53 10.50
N GLY A 153 -16.96 6.20 10.98
CA GLY A 153 -18.23 6.88 10.66
C GLY A 153 -18.79 6.54 9.27
N ALA A 154 -19.84 7.24 8.84
CA ALA A 154 -20.51 7.01 7.54
C ALA A 154 -19.73 7.53 6.32
N LYS A 155 -18.47 7.97 6.52
CA LYS A 155 -17.67 8.71 5.53
C LYS A 155 -16.25 8.19 5.34
N SER A 156 -15.86 7.13 6.03
CA SER A 156 -14.52 6.55 5.93
C SER A 156 -14.46 5.58 4.75
N GLY A 157 -14.00 6.08 3.62
CA GLY A 157 -13.42 5.28 2.56
C GLY A 157 -11.92 5.23 2.73
N GLY A 158 -11.24 4.33 2.05
CA GLY A 158 -9.80 4.37 1.97
C GLY A 158 -9.21 3.10 1.41
N MET A 159 -7.94 3.22 1.01
CA MET A 159 -7.15 2.10 0.55
C MET A 159 -6.14 1.72 1.63
N ILE A 160 -6.25 0.50 2.15
CA ILE A 160 -5.26 -0.07 3.07
C ILE A 160 -4.44 -1.12 2.32
N THR A 161 -3.13 -1.08 2.44
CA THR A 161 -2.22 -2.06 1.81
C THR A 161 -0.96 -2.24 2.64
N GLN A 162 -0.20 -3.30 2.36
CA GLN A 162 1.04 -3.65 3.06
C GLN A 162 2.15 -3.86 2.04
N ILE A 163 3.28 -3.17 2.23
CA ILE A 163 4.52 -3.41 1.48
C ILE A 163 5.70 -3.36 2.46
N GLY A 164 6.63 -4.31 2.34
CA GLY A 164 7.76 -4.43 3.26
C GLY A 164 7.31 -4.50 4.72
N LYS A 165 7.86 -3.62 5.57
CA LYS A 165 7.50 -3.53 6.99
C LYS A 165 6.44 -2.46 7.27
N GLN A 166 5.80 -1.90 6.24
CA GLN A 166 4.83 -0.84 6.37
C GLN A 166 3.41 -1.31 6.04
N VAL A 167 2.44 -0.87 6.84
CA VAL A 167 1.03 -0.88 6.50
C VAL A 167 0.59 0.56 6.25
N PHE A 168 0.04 0.80 5.07
CA PHE A 168 -0.44 2.09 4.62
C PHE A 168 -1.96 2.15 4.71
N SER A 169 -2.50 3.30 5.13
CA SER A 169 -3.94 3.61 5.04
C SER A 169 -4.09 4.97 4.37
N LEU A 170 -4.38 4.95 3.07
CA LEU A 170 -4.76 6.13 2.32
C LEU A 170 -6.17 6.54 2.75
N VAL A 171 -6.31 7.79 3.15
CA VAL A 171 -7.59 8.33 3.61
C VAL A 171 -8.43 8.72 2.40
N GLU A 172 -9.63 8.18 2.30
CA GLU A 172 -10.67 8.68 1.41
C GLU A 172 -11.86 9.17 2.25
N THR A 173 -12.43 10.30 1.86
CA THR A 173 -13.63 10.83 2.52
C THR A 173 -14.73 11.04 1.50
N CYS A 174 -15.98 11.11 1.96
CA CYS A 174 -17.10 11.52 1.11
C CYS A 174 -17.06 12.99 0.64
N ARG A 175 -15.96 13.72 0.91
CA ARG A 175 -15.75 15.08 0.41
C ARG A 175 -14.82 15.04 -0.78
N GLU A 176 -14.71 16.17 -1.48
CA GLU A 176 -13.70 16.36 -2.51
C GLU A 176 -12.29 16.16 -1.94
N THR A 177 -11.38 15.75 -2.81
CA THR A 177 -9.96 15.65 -2.45
C THR A 177 -9.44 17.02 -2.00
N PRO A 178 -8.47 17.07 -1.07
CA PRO A 178 -7.96 18.35 -0.56
C PRO A 178 -7.39 19.26 -1.66
N ILE A 179 -6.83 18.68 -2.72
CA ILE A 179 -6.13 19.37 -3.80
C ILE A 179 -6.49 18.72 -5.13
N GLY A 180 -7.69 19.04 -5.66
CA GLY A 180 -8.15 18.70 -7.01
C GLY A 180 -8.12 17.21 -7.40
N GLY A 181 -8.68 16.89 -8.57
CA GLY A 181 -8.78 15.50 -9.03
C GLY A 181 -9.79 14.67 -8.23
N THR A 182 -9.70 13.35 -8.34
CA THR A 182 -10.59 12.38 -7.70
C THR A 182 -9.82 11.52 -6.69
N TRP A 183 -10.53 10.85 -5.78
CA TRP A 183 -9.90 9.87 -4.88
C TRP A 183 -9.22 8.74 -5.65
N LYS A 184 -9.79 8.32 -6.79
CA LYS A 184 -9.17 7.35 -7.69
C LYS A 184 -7.80 7.82 -8.22
N ASP A 185 -7.66 9.12 -8.51
CA ASP A 185 -6.37 9.68 -8.92
C ASP A 185 -5.34 9.61 -7.79
N TYR A 186 -5.78 9.83 -6.55
CA TYR A 186 -4.92 9.75 -5.36
C TYR A 186 -4.49 8.31 -5.09
N GLU A 187 -5.42 7.35 -5.19
CA GLU A 187 -5.12 5.92 -5.10
C GLU A 187 -4.08 5.53 -6.15
N ASN A 188 -4.35 5.79 -7.43
CA ASN A 188 -3.45 5.41 -8.52
C ASN A 188 -2.07 6.05 -8.35
N LYS A 189 -2.02 7.32 -7.95
CA LYS A 189 -0.77 8.03 -7.65
C LYS A 189 -0.03 7.37 -6.49
N PHE A 190 -0.72 7.10 -5.38
CA PHE A 190 -0.11 6.47 -4.20
C PHE A 190 0.44 5.08 -4.52
N ILE A 191 -0.32 4.26 -5.25
CA ILE A 191 0.14 2.95 -5.74
C ILE A 191 1.41 3.11 -6.57
N GLY A 192 1.44 4.06 -7.52
CA GLY A 192 2.61 4.32 -8.36
C GLY A 192 3.88 4.73 -7.59
N PHE A 193 3.74 5.30 -6.39
CA PHE A 193 4.83 5.61 -5.47
C PHE A 193 5.38 4.38 -4.75
N ILE A 194 4.50 3.50 -4.28
CA ILE A 194 4.89 2.38 -3.40
C ILE A 194 5.20 1.08 -4.17
N THR A 195 4.88 1.02 -5.47
CA THR A 195 5.07 -0.17 -6.32
C THR A 195 6.03 0.08 -7.48
N LYS A 196 6.61 -1.01 -7.99
CA LYS A 196 7.31 -1.04 -9.29
C LYS A 196 6.30 -1.31 -10.42
N ASN A 197 6.67 -0.98 -11.66
CA ASN A 197 5.80 -1.25 -12.82
C ASN A 197 5.41 -2.72 -12.89
N GLU A 198 4.14 -2.98 -13.22
CA GLU A 198 3.55 -4.31 -13.37
C GLU A 198 3.44 -5.13 -12.06
N GLU A 199 3.84 -4.58 -10.91
CA GLU A 199 3.66 -5.22 -9.61
C GLU A 199 2.17 -5.26 -9.24
N GLU A 200 1.71 -6.41 -8.75
CA GLU A 200 0.37 -6.55 -8.20
C GLU A 200 0.41 -6.40 -6.68
N ILE A 201 -0.44 -5.51 -6.16
CA ILE A 201 -0.62 -5.33 -4.73
C ILE A 201 -2.02 -5.71 -4.29
N GLU A 202 -2.11 -6.30 -3.11
CA GLU A 202 -3.38 -6.52 -2.45
C GLU A 202 -3.78 -5.28 -1.66
N VAL A 203 -5.03 -4.85 -1.84
CA VAL A 203 -5.58 -3.69 -1.15
C VAL A 203 -6.92 -4.04 -0.52
N LEU A 204 -7.20 -3.44 0.64
CA LEU A 204 -8.54 -3.30 1.18
C LEU A 204 -9.04 -1.94 0.72
N ASN A 205 -9.98 -1.92 -0.20
CA ASN A 205 -10.52 -0.69 -0.76
C ASN A 205 -11.98 -0.50 -0.31
N SER A 206 -12.27 0.62 0.34
CA SER A 206 -13.63 1.08 0.58
C SER A 206 -13.82 2.44 -0.08
N HIS A 207 -14.88 2.59 -0.87
CA HIS A 207 -15.28 3.90 -1.36
C HIS A 207 -16.31 4.53 -0.43
N CYS A 208 -16.42 5.86 -0.48
CA CYS A 208 -17.50 6.56 0.21
C CYS A 208 -18.87 5.88 -0.04
N GLY A 209 -19.61 5.60 1.03
CA GLY A 209 -20.94 4.99 0.98
C GLY A 209 -20.98 3.47 0.95
N MET A 210 -19.84 2.77 0.94
CA MET A 210 -19.82 1.36 1.33
C MET A 210 -19.60 1.21 2.82
N ASP A 211 -20.48 0.48 3.48
CA ASP A 211 -20.30 0.09 4.89
C ASP A 211 -19.25 -1.03 5.08
N ARG A 212 -18.50 -1.39 4.03
CA ARG A 212 -17.55 -2.51 4.01
C ARG A 212 -16.38 -2.27 3.05
N TYR A 213 -15.25 -2.90 3.32
CA TYR A 213 -14.11 -2.97 2.39
C TYR A 213 -14.28 -4.12 1.38
N LYS A 214 -13.76 -3.90 0.18
CA LYS A 214 -13.54 -4.94 -0.84
C LYS A 214 -12.05 -5.28 -0.87
N ILE A 215 -11.74 -6.56 -0.99
CA ILE A 215 -10.37 -7.01 -1.23
C ILE A 215 -10.15 -6.99 -2.73
N GLU A 216 -9.15 -6.26 -3.18
CA GLU A 216 -8.81 -6.12 -4.59
C GLU A 216 -7.33 -6.41 -4.80
N LYS A 217 -6.99 -6.92 -5.98
CA LYS A 217 -5.60 -6.96 -6.47
C LYS A 217 -5.47 -5.90 -7.55
N ILE A 218 -4.60 -4.93 -7.34
CA ILE A 218 -4.36 -3.83 -8.28
C ILE A 218 -2.99 -4.01 -8.88
N LYS A 219 -2.94 -4.06 -10.21
CA LYS A 219 -1.69 -4.04 -10.96
C LYS A 219 -1.26 -2.59 -11.19
N ALA A 220 -0.03 -2.27 -10.81
CA ALA A 220 0.52 -0.94 -10.99
C ALA A 220 0.72 -0.63 -12.48
N SER A 221 0.02 0.40 -12.98
CA SER A 221 0.26 0.99 -14.29
C SER A 221 0.77 2.42 -14.12
N ARG A 222 1.98 2.70 -14.61
CA ARG A 222 2.52 4.07 -14.69
C ARG A 222 2.17 4.72 -16.02
#